data_AF-A0A426YI96-F1
#
_entry.id   AF-A0A426YI96-F1
#
_cell.length_a   1.000
_cell.length_b   1.000
_cell.length_c   1.000
_cell.angle_alpha   90.00
_cell.angle_beta   90.00
_cell.angle_gamma   90.00
#
_symmetry.space_group_name_H-M   'P 1'
#
loop_
_entity.id
_entity.type
_entity.pdbx_description
1 polymer ?
#
loop_
_entity_poly.entity_id
_entity_poly.type
_entity_poly.pdbx_seq_one_letter_code
_entity_poly.pdbx_strand_id
1 'polypeptide(L)'
;MALSLLLQESQDVRLERVLKAAATEDNTVILTSLNAFWSSPGSVLDLFLESFRIGDGTSELLSHLVIVAVDDKAYERCLAVHPHCFHLKTEGLDYSGEKVFNTPEYLDMMWARLDFLRLILENGYNFIFSVSLLSLLSQPWRLILNPLNVPYSNWLQLYLQVGPDPTSLITKQVVETTSSEHLHGLLILQDVDIMWFRNPLLYFYPDGDFQISCDNFLGDPTNLKNWPNNGFNYVKSNNRSIEFYKYWYTSRARFPGVHEQNVLNIIKFDQHIKQIGVTIRFLSTERFGGFCEPSRDLNKVCTMHANCCIGLRRKIEDLRAMLDDWRKFVSLPPDTRKSSRFSWSVPRSCRYNINPYYNRSKS
;
A
#
# COMPACT_ATOMS: atom_id res chain seq x y z
N MET A 1 8.80 -46.98 -20.76
CA MET A 1 8.07 -46.14 -19.78
C MET A 1 8.58 -44.72 -19.91
N ALA A 2 7.96 -43.95 -20.80
CA ALA A 2 8.08 -42.49 -20.85
C ALA A 2 7.02 -41.89 -19.91
N LEU A 3 7.23 -40.63 -19.48
CA LEU A 3 6.54 -39.89 -18.41
C LEU A 3 6.96 -40.36 -16.99
N SER A 4 7.48 -39.55 -16.07
CA SER A 4 7.40 -38.10 -15.88
C SER A 4 8.53 -37.66 -14.95
N LEU A 5 9.66 -37.21 -15.50
CA LEU A 5 10.52 -36.26 -14.78
C LEU A 5 9.85 -34.90 -14.99
N LEU A 6 8.96 -34.53 -14.07
CA LEU A 6 8.37 -33.20 -14.02
C LEU A 6 9.51 -32.20 -13.86
N LEU A 7 9.87 -31.52 -14.95
CA LEU A 7 10.62 -30.27 -14.87
C LEU A 7 9.74 -29.33 -14.04
N GLN A 8 10.14 -29.08 -12.79
CA GLN A 8 9.48 -28.07 -11.97
C GLN A 8 9.73 -26.73 -12.65
N GLU A 9 8.66 -26.18 -13.25
CA GLU A 9 8.70 -24.89 -13.93
C GLU A 9 9.22 -23.82 -12.95
N SER A 10 10.22 -23.03 -13.36
CA SER A 10 10.80 -22.00 -12.50
C SER A 10 9.74 -20.98 -12.11
N GLN A 11 9.95 -20.29 -10.98
CA GLN A 11 9.02 -19.23 -10.56
C GLN A 11 8.92 -18.12 -11.61
N ASP A 12 10.02 -17.79 -12.28
CA ASP A 12 10.05 -16.74 -13.31
C ASP A 12 9.13 -17.08 -14.48
N VAL A 13 9.20 -18.32 -15.00
CA VAL A 13 8.33 -18.76 -16.12
C VAL A 13 6.85 -18.76 -15.67
N ARG A 14 6.57 -19.19 -14.44
CA ARG A 14 5.21 -19.15 -13.88
C ARG A 14 4.70 -17.72 -13.74
N LEU A 15 5.54 -16.79 -13.26
CA LEU A 15 5.21 -15.38 -13.09
C LEU A 15 4.90 -14.75 -14.46
N GLU A 16 5.79 -14.93 -15.43
CA GLU A 16 5.61 -14.40 -16.79
C GLU A 16 4.30 -14.88 -17.41
N ARG A 17 3.95 -16.16 -17.27
CA ARG A 17 2.68 -16.70 -17.76
C ARG A 17 1.47 -16.03 -17.13
N VAL A 18 1.48 -15.82 -15.80
CA VAL A 18 0.37 -15.19 -15.09
C VAL A 18 0.24 -13.71 -15.48
N LEU A 19 1.36 -12.98 -15.55
CA LEU A 19 1.38 -11.58 -15.95
C LEU A 19 0.86 -11.42 -17.39
N LYS A 20 1.35 -12.24 -18.32
CA LYS A 20 0.91 -12.22 -19.72
C LYS A 20 -0.59 -12.50 -19.88
N ALA A 21 -1.14 -13.39 -19.04
CA ALA A 21 -2.57 -13.71 -19.08
C ALA A 21 -3.46 -12.60 -18.49
N ALA A 22 -2.93 -11.78 -17.58
CA ALA A 22 -3.66 -10.70 -16.92
C ALA A 22 -3.39 -9.32 -17.53
N ALA A 23 -2.35 -9.14 -18.34
CA ALA A 23 -1.98 -7.84 -18.86
C ALA A 23 -3.04 -7.26 -19.81
N THR A 24 -3.25 -5.94 -19.72
CA THR A 24 -3.97 -5.14 -20.71
C THR A 24 -3.17 -5.01 -22.02
N GLU A 25 -3.77 -4.41 -23.05
CA GLU A 25 -3.09 -4.13 -24.33
C GLU A 25 -1.82 -3.27 -24.19
N ASP A 26 -1.77 -2.38 -23.20
CA ASP A 26 -0.62 -1.53 -22.89
C ASP A 26 0.35 -2.16 -21.87
N ASN A 27 0.28 -3.48 -21.65
CA ASN A 27 1.08 -4.24 -20.68
C ASN A 27 0.88 -3.81 -19.21
N THR A 28 -0.28 -3.26 -18.86
CA THR A 28 -0.61 -2.93 -17.48
C THR A 28 -1.22 -4.14 -16.76
N VAL A 29 -0.71 -4.45 -15.57
CA VAL A 29 -1.29 -5.44 -14.64
C VAL A 29 -1.71 -4.77 -13.34
N ILE A 30 -2.78 -5.25 -12.70
CA ILE A 30 -3.15 -4.83 -11.35
C ILE A 30 -2.64 -5.88 -10.39
N LEU A 31 -1.84 -5.48 -9.42
CA LEU A 31 -1.20 -6.38 -8.48
C LEU A 31 -1.76 -6.13 -7.08
N THR A 32 -1.97 -7.21 -6.33
CA THR A 32 -2.22 -7.18 -4.89
C THR A 32 -1.55 -8.39 -4.25
N SER A 33 -1.05 -8.25 -3.03
CA SER A 33 -0.56 -9.37 -2.25
C SER A 33 -1.57 -9.86 -1.21
N LEU A 34 -1.58 -11.17 -0.96
CA LEU A 34 -2.51 -11.85 -0.08
C LEU A 34 -1.80 -12.89 0.78
N ASN A 35 -2.18 -12.96 2.05
CA ASN A 35 -1.80 -14.04 2.97
C ASN A 35 -3.04 -14.70 3.61
N ALA A 36 -2.82 -15.81 4.29
CA ALA A 36 -3.80 -16.67 4.94
C ALA A 36 -4.79 -15.92 5.84
N PHE A 37 -4.35 -14.84 6.48
CA PHE A 37 -5.16 -14.12 7.45
C PHE A 37 -6.30 -13.34 6.78
N TRP A 38 -6.04 -12.75 5.62
CA TRP A 38 -7.02 -11.96 4.85
C TRP A 38 -7.83 -12.80 3.86
N SER A 39 -7.44 -14.06 3.67
CA SER A 39 -8.03 -14.97 2.69
C SER A 39 -9.26 -15.75 3.22
N SER A 40 -9.61 -15.60 4.50
CA SER A 40 -10.76 -16.31 5.06
C SER A 40 -12.08 -15.94 4.35
N PRO A 41 -12.99 -16.89 4.08
CA PRO A 41 -14.28 -16.60 3.47
C PRO A 41 -15.08 -15.54 4.25
N GLY A 42 -15.69 -14.59 3.53
CA GLY A 42 -16.42 -13.45 4.09
C GLY A 42 -15.54 -12.36 4.71
N SER A 43 -14.21 -12.45 4.57
CA SER A 43 -13.22 -11.48 5.06
C SER A 43 -12.87 -10.43 3.98
N VAL A 44 -11.74 -9.76 4.15
CA VAL A 44 -11.33 -8.59 3.38
C VAL A 44 -11.13 -8.89 1.89
N LEU A 45 -10.59 -10.06 1.51
CA LEU A 45 -10.47 -10.43 0.09
C LEU A 45 -11.83 -10.42 -0.63
N ASP A 46 -12.89 -10.89 0.01
CA ASP A 46 -14.21 -10.96 -0.62
C ASP A 46 -14.81 -9.57 -0.80
N LEU A 47 -14.60 -8.67 0.18
CA LEU A 47 -14.99 -7.27 0.10
C LEU A 47 -14.19 -6.52 -0.98
N PHE A 48 -12.90 -6.81 -1.09
CA PHE A 48 -12.02 -6.28 -2.13
C PHE A 48 -12.54 -6.65 -3.51
N LEU A 49 -12.75 -7.95 -3.78
CA LEU A 49 -13.26 -8.42 -5.07
C LEU A 49 -14.69 -7.91 -5.33
N GLU A 50 -15.53 -7.82 -4.30
CA GLU A 50 -16.85 -7.23 -4.41
C GLU A 50 -16.79 -5.75 -4.83
N SER A 51 -15.85 -4.96 -4.29
CA SER A 51 -15.72 -3.55 -4.64
C SER A 51 -15.54 -3.34 -6.15
N PHE A 52 -14.69 -4.15 -6.80
CA PHE A 52 -14.55 -4.13 -8.25
C PHE A 52 -15.85 -4.45 -8.98
N ARG A 53 -16.64 -5.42 -8.50
CA ARG A 53 -17.88 -5.86 -9.14
C ARG A 53 -18.98 -4.82 -9.08
N ILE A 54 -19.05 -4.05 -7.99
CA ILE A 54 -20.10 -3.05 -7.77
C ILE A 54 -19.66 -1.62 -8.12
N GLY A 55 -18.37 -1.39 -8.37
CA GLY A 55 -17.84 -0.10 -8.80
C GLY A 55 -18.21 0.25 -10.24
N ASP A 56 -18.20 1.54 -10.54
CA ASP A 56 -18.57 2.09 -11.84
C ASP A 56 -17.39 1.99 -12.82
N GLY A 57 -17.50 1.06 -13.78
CA GLY A 57 -16.45 0.77 -14.76
C GLY A 57 -15.25 0.00 -14.20
N THR A 58 -15.38 -0.66 -13.05
CA THR A 58 -14.27 -1.41 -12.42
C THR A 58 -14.34 -2.91 -12.61
N SER A 59 -15.50 -3.48 -12.95
CA SER A 59 -15.68 -4.94 -13.01
C SER A 59 -14.73 -5.61 -14.02
N GLU A 60 -14.52 -4.97 -15.17
CA GLU A 60 -13.59 -5.46 -16.21
C GLU A 60 -12.14 -5.52 -15.73
N LEU A 61 -11.75 -4.65 -14.79
CA LEU A 61 -10.41 -4.62 -14.22
C LEU A 61 -10.07 -5.89 -13.42
N LEU A 62 -11.07 -6.67 -12.99
CA LEU A 62 -10.80 -7.96 -12.35
C LEU A 62 -10.07 -8.93 -13.28
N SER A 63 -10.30 -8.87 -14.59
CA SER A 63 -9.54 -9.70 -15.54
C SER A 63 -8.06 -9.34 -15.61
N HIS A 64 -7.69 -8.16 -15.09
CA HIS A 64 -6.31 -7.67 -15.05
C HIS A 64 -5.67 -7.72 -13.65
N LEU A 65 -6.42 -8.16 -12.64
CA LEU A 65 -5.93 -8.35 -11.29
C LEU A 65 -5.11 -9.64 -11.21
N VAL A 66 -3.91 -9.57 -10.66
CA VAL A 66 -3.10 -10.70 -10.23
C VAL A 66 -2.97 -10.65 -8.72
N ILE A 67 -3.37 -11.73 -8.06
CA ILE A 67 -3.21 -11.88 -6.61
C ILE A 67 -1.94 -12.69 -6.35
N VAL A 68 -0.96 -12.04 -5.71
CA VAL A 68 0.30 -12.62 -5.28
C VAL A 68 0.11 -13.20 -3.88
N ALA A 69 -0.12 -14.50 -3.82
CA ALA A 69 -0.24 -15.25 -2.57
C ALA A 69 1.14 -15.60 -2.02
N VAL A 70 1.38 -15.31 -0.74
CA VAL A 70 2.67 -15.55 -0.07
C VAL A 70 2.70 -16.79 0.84
N ASP A 71 1.60 -17.52 0.88
CA ASP A 71 1.47 -18.81 1.56
C ASP A 71 0.46 -19.71 0.85
N ASP A 72 0.52 -21.01 1.13
CA ASP A 72 -0.31 -22.03 0.48
C ASP A 72 -1.81 -21.78 0.68
N LYS A 73 -2.23 -21.36 1.88
CA LYS A 73 -3.64 -21.15 2.21
C LYS A 73 -4.22 -19.93 1.48
N ALA A 74 -3.43 -18.86 1.35
CA ALA A 74 -3.77 -17.71 0.51
C ALA A 74 -3.87 -18.10 -0.96
N TYR A 75 -2.96 -18.95 -1.44
CA TYR A 75 -2.93 -19.39 -2.83
C TYR A 75 -4.13 -20.27 -3.17
N GLU A 76 -4.44 -21.26 -2.33
CA GLU A 76 -5.64 -22.09 -2.48
C GLU A 76 -6.92 -21.26 -2.46
N ARG A 77 -7.02 -20.28 -1.54
CA ARG A 77 -8.15 -19.36 -1.54
C ARG A 77 -8.23 -18.59 -2.84
N CYS A 78 -7.11 -18.02 -3.29
CA CYS A 78 -7.08 -17.24 -4.52
C CYS A 78 -7.62 -18.05 -5.69
N LEU A 79 -7.12 -19.27 -5.89
CA LEU A 79 -7.56 -20.17 -6.96
C LEU A 79 -9.06 -20.47 -6.92
N ALA A 80 -9.67 -20.47 -5.72
CA ALA A 80 -11.09 -20.70 -5.54
C ALA A 80 -11.98 -19.49 -5.91
N VAL A 81 -11.43 -18.27 -5.96
CA VAL A 81 -12.22 -17.04 -6.15
C VAL A 81 -11.77 -16.16 -7.31
N HIS A 82 -10.60 -16.44 -7.90
CA HIS A 82 -9.96 -15.58 -8.88
C HIS A 82 -9.08 -16.37 -9.88
N PRO A 83 -9.08 -16.04 -11.18
CA PRO A 83 -8.32 -16.81 -12.19
C PRO A 83 -6.80 -16.55 -12.19
N HIS A 84 -6.34 -15.36 -11.83
CA HIS A 84 -4.93 -14.98 -11.96
C HIS A 84 -4.24 -14.94 -10.59
N CYS A 85 -3.73 -16.09 -10.17
CA CYS A 85 -3.07 -16.28 -8.89
C CYS A 85 -1.60 -16.64 -9.09
N PHE A 86 -0.70 -15.94 -8.40
CA PHE A 86 0.71 -16.28 -8.36
C PHE A 86 1.12 -16.68 -6.94
N HIS A 87 1.71 -17.87 -6.79
CA HIS A 87 2.25 -18.31 -5.50
C HIS A 87 3.73 -17.92 -5.42
N LEU A 88 4.02 -16.88 -4.66
CA LEU A 88 5.37 -16.43 -4.36
C LEU A 88 5.95 -17.31 -3.25
N LYS A 89 6.85 -18.23 -3.59
CA LYS A 89 7.57 -19.01 -2.58
C LYS A 89 8.89 -18.34 -2.27
N THR A 90 9.13 -18.00 -1.01
CA THR A 90 10.42 -17.50 -0.54
C THR A 90 11.13 -18.60 0.24
N GLU A 91 12.30 -19.02 -0.25
CA GLU A 91 13.12 -20.02 0.44
C GLU A 91 13.56 -19.48 1.81
N GLY A 92 13.29 -20.26 2.87
CA GLY A 92 13.78 -19.97 4.22
C GLY A 92 13.01 -18.90 5.02
N LEU A 93 11.96 -18.29 4.46
CA LEU A 93 11.15 -17.28 5.16
C LEU A 93 9.67 -17.68 5.16
N ASP A 94 9.18 -18.03 6.35
CA ASP A 94 7.76 -18.27 6.59
C ASP A 94 7.03 -16.94 6.83
N TYR A 95 6.25 -16.51 5.82
CA TYR A 95 5.35 -15.36 5.86
C TYR A 95 3.90 -15.74 6.18
N SER A 96 3.62 -16.99 6.58
CA SER A 96 2.26 -17.43 6.92
C SER A 96 1.79 -16.96 8.30
N GLY A 97 2.74 -16.60 9.18
CA GLY A 97 2.49 -16.13 10.55
C GLY A 97 2.56 -14.60 10.71
N GLU A 98 1.78 -14.09 11.66
CA GLU A 98 1.75 -12.69 12.10
C GLU A 98 3.17 -12.13 12.34
N LYS A 99 3.55 -11.04 11.65
CA LYS A 99 4.77 -10.29 11.97
C LYS A 99 4.42 -8.99 12.67
N VAL A 100 5.23 -8.64 13.66
CA VAL A 100 5.06 -7.39 14.42
C VAL A 100 5.62 -6.24 13.59
N PHE A 101 4.91 -5.11 13.62
CA PHE A 101 5.31 -3.91 12.90
C PHE A 101 6.74 -3.45 13.25
N ASN A 102 7.53 -3.10 12.24
CA ASN A 102 8.94 -2.64 12.36
C ASN A 102 9.92 -3.64 13.00
N THR A 103 9.61 -4.94 13.04
CA THR A 103 10.69 -5.92 13.27
C THR A 103 11.58 -6.03 12.02
N PRO A 104 12.83 -6.51 12.17
CA PRO A 104 13.70 -6.76 11.02
C PRO A 104 13.02 -7.59 9.92
N GLU A 105 12.30 -8.65 10.30
CA GLU A 105 11.63 -9.55 9.35
C GLU A 105 10.48 -8.84 8.60
N TYR A 106 9.76 -7.93 9.28
CA TYR A 106 8.74 -7.10 8.65
C TYR A 106 9.36 -6.16 7.61
N LEU A 107 10.47 -5.51 7.96
CA LEU A 107 11.17 -4.61 7.05
C LEU A 107 11.73 -5.36 5.84
N ASP A 108 12.31 -6.54 6.05
CA ASP A 108 12.81 -7.40 4.98
C ASP A 108 11.69 -7.80 4.02
N MET A 109 10.50 -8.14 4.52
CA MET A 109 9.32 -8.41 3.71
C MET A 109 8.90 -7.21 2.87
N MET A 110 8.90 -6.00 3.43
CA MET A 110 8.54 -4.79 2.68
C MET A 110 9.56 -4.44 1.60
N TRP A 111 10.85 -4.64 1.88
CA TRP A 111 11.90 -4.48 0.88
C TRP A 111 11.83 -5.57 -0.20
N ALA A 112 11.53 -6.82 0.14
CA ALA A 112 11.33 -7.91 -0.81
C ALA A 112 10.14 -7.62 -1.76
N ARG A 113 9.05 -7.05 -1.23
CA ARG A 113 7.93 -6.55 -2.04
C ARG A 113 8.39 -5.48 -3.03
N LEU A 114 9.16 -4.50 -2.57
CA LEU A 114 9.69 -3.45 -3.45
C LEU A 114 10.56 -4.04 -4.58
N ASP A 115 11.37 -5.05 -4.26
CA ASP A 115 12.20 -5.78 -5.22
C ASP A 115 11.35 -6.58 -6.22
N PHE A 116 10.27 -7.22 -5.77
CA PHE A 116 9.33 -7.91 -6.63
C PHE A 116 8.70 -6.93 -7.65
N LEU A 117 8.26 -5.75 -7.20
CA LEU A 117 7.72 -4.73 -8.11
C LEU A 117 8.77 -4.22 -9.12
N ARG A 118 10.05 -4.15 -8.74
CA ARG A 118 11.15 -3.87 -9.68
C ARG A 118 11.21 -4.95 -10.77
N LEU A 119 11.09 -6.23 -10.41
CA LEU A 119 11.09 -7.33 -11.38
C LEU A 119 9.92 -7.24 -12.35
N ILE A 120 8.74 -6.81 -11.91
CA ILE A 120 7.59 -6.56 -12.81
C ILE A 120 7.95 -5.52 -13.88
N LEU A 121 8.59 -4.41 -13.49
CA LEU A 121 9.04 -3.39 -14.43
C LEU A 121 10.10 -3.92 -15.39
N GLU A 122 11.08 -4.69 -14.90
CA GLU A 122 12.13 -5.29 -15.73
C GLU A 122 11.58 -6.31 -16.74
N ASN A 123 10.44 -6.95 -16.44
CA ASN A 123 9.71 -7.81 -17.37
C ASN A 123 8.83 -7.02 -18.37
N GLY A 124 8.89 -5.69 -18.36
CA GLY A 124 8.20 -4.83 -19.34
C GLY A 124 6.74 -4.50 -19.00
N TYR A 125 6.26 -4.86 -17.81
CA TYR A 125 4.88 -4.59 -17.41
C TYR A 125 4.76 -3.29 -16.62
N ASN A 126 3.81 -2.44 -17.02
CA ASN A 126 3.31 -1.40 -16.11
C ASN A 126 2.52 -2.09 -15.00
N PHE A 127 2.43 -1.47 -13.82
CA PHE A 127 1.58 -2.00 -12.78
C PHE A 127 0.76 -0.95 -12.06
N ILE A 128 -0.44 -1.33 -11.65
CA ILE A 128 -1.14 -0.71 -10.54
C ILE A 128 -0.93 -1.62 -9.33
N PHE A 129 -0.55 -1.06 -8.18
CA PHE A 129 -0.33 -1.82 -6.96
C PHE A 129 -1.03 -1.16 -5.78
N SER A 130 -1.94 -1.89 -5.15
CA SER A 130 -2.55 -1.49 -3.88
C SER A 130 -1.72 -2.06 -2.72
N VAL A 131 -1.64 -1.35 -1.60
CA VAL A 131 -0.91 -1.73 -0.39
C VAL A 131 -1.67 -1.26 0.85
N SER A 132 -1.71 -2.07 1.92
CA SER A 132 -1.99 -1.49 3.24
C SER A 132 -0.75 -0.93 3.89
N LEU A 133 -0.92 0.27 4.42
CA LEU A 133 -0.04 0.84 5.40
C LEU A 133 -0.81 0.97 6.72
N LEU A 134 -0.29 0.33 7.77
CA LEU A 134 -0.44 0.84 9.12
C LEU A 134 0.69 1.86 9.37
N SER A 135 0.45 3.12 9.02
CA SER A 135 1.21 4.23 9.57
C SER A 135 0.39 4.74 10.74
N LEU A 136 0.63 4.21 11.93
CA LEU A 136 0.48 5.00 13.15
C LEU A 136 1.32 4.33 14.24
N LEU A 137 2.57 4.79 14.35
CA LEU A 137 3.42 4.70 15.54
C LEU A 137 3.87 3.29 16.00
N SER A 138 4.91 2.75 15.37
CA SER A 138 6.05 2.25 16.17
C SER A 138 7.32 3.00 15.81
N GLN A 139 7.22 4.33 15.90
CA GLN A 139 8.38 5.18 16.01
C GLN A 139 8.16 6.08 17.25
N PRO A 140 8.81 5.80 18.41
CA PRO A 140 8.94 6.75 19.51
C PRO A 140 9.79 7.98 19.15
N TRP A 141 10.07 8.21 17.87
CA TRP A 141 11.05 9.21 17.45
C TRP A 141 10.49 10.63 17.58
N ARG A 142 9.16 10.83 17.58
CA ARG A 142 8.60 12.12 18.02
C ARG A 142 8.74 12.38 19.51
N LEU A 143 8.85 11.35 20.35
CA LEU A 143 9.16 11.51 21.78
C LEU A 143 10.67 11.62 22.03
N ILE A 144 11.51 11.03 21.17
CA ILE A 144 12.97 11.14 21.22
C ILE A 144 13.46 12.48 20.61
N LEU A 145 12.74 13.06 19.65
CA LEU A 145 13.16 14.25 18.88
C LEU A 145 12.43 15.55 19.26
N ASN A 146 11.42 15.50 20.14
CA ASN A 146 10.78 16.69 20.68
C ASN A 146 11.21 17.08 22.12
N PRO A 147 12.53 17.05 22.43
CA PRO A 147 13.07 17.98 23.41
C PRO A 147 13.76 19.21 22.78
N LEU A 148 14.05 19.21 21.47
CA LEU A 148 15.03 20.15 20.88
C LEU A 148 14.51 21.12 19.81
N ASN A 149 13.23 21.05 19.43
CA ASN A 149 12.60 22.05 18.54
C ASN A 149 13.37 22.33 17.22
N VAL A 150 13.93 21.29 16.57
CA VAL A 150 14.83 21.45 15.41
C VAL A 150 14.05 21.60 14.09
N PRO A 151 14.26 22.69 13.30
CA PRO A 151 13.57 22.91 12.02
C PRO A 151 13.91 21.90 10.92
N TYR A 152 12.97 21.68 9.98
CA TYR A 152 13.07 20.69 8.88
C TYR A 152 14.32 20.84 7.99
N SER A 153 14.91 22.04 7.93
CA SER A 153 16.12 22.33 7.15
C SER A 153 17.42 21.74 7.72
N ASN A 154 17.45 21.39 9.01
CA ASN A 154 18.69 21.03 9.71
C ASN A 154 18.80 19.52 10.01
N TRP A 155 17.88 18.71 9.48
CA TRP A 155 17.78 17.28 9.76
C TRP A 155 18.91 16.45 9.15
N LEU A 156 19.33 16.79 7.93
CA LEU A 156 20.42 16.09 7.25
C LEU A 156 21.74 16.29 8.02
N GLN A 157 21.95 17.47 8.59
CA GLN A 157 23.12 17.79 9.41
C GLN A 157 23.09 17.07 10.77
N LEU A 158 21.92 16.98 11.41
CA LEU A 158 21.78 16.25 12.68
C LEU A 158 22.06 14.75 12.46
N TYR A 159 21.46 14.14 11.43
CA TYR A 159 21.66 12.72 11.10
C TYR A 159 23.13 12.38 10.78
N LEU A 160 23.84 13.26 10.06
CA LEU A 160 25.28 13.11 9.77
C LEU A 160 26.17 13.32 11.00
N GLN A 161 25.68 13.98 12.06
CA GLN A 161 26.44 14.23 13.29
C GLN A 161 26.25 13.15 14.37
N VAL A 162 25.05 12.57 14.52
CA VAL A 162 24.78 11.60 15.60
C VAL A 162 25.00 10.14 15.21
N GLY A 163 25.09 9.84 13.91
CA GLY A 163 25.18 8.46 13.42
C GLY A 163 23.89 7.65 13.68
N PRO A 164 23.86 6.36 13.31
CA PRO A 164 22.64 5.56 13.26
C PRO A 164 22.11 5.08 14.62
N ASP A 165 22.80 5.35 15.74
CA ASP A 165 22.47 4.80 17.05
C ASP A 165 22.41 5.86 18.18
N PRO A 166 21.22 6.37 18.54
CA PRO A 166 21.03 7.23 19.71
C PRO A 166 20.76 6.44 21.01
N THR A 167 20.85 5.11 20.99
CA THR A 167 20.44 4.24 22.11
C THR A 167 21.33 4.38 23.35
N SER A 168 22.53 4.98 23.22
CA SER A 168 23.39 5.29 24.37
C SER A 168 22.82 6.37 25.31
N LEU A 169 21.73 7.04 24.94
CA LEU A 169 21.07 8.06 25.76
C LEU A 169 19.80 7.58 26.49
N ILE A 170 19.32 6.35 26.25
CA ILE A 170 18.03 5.86 26.79
C ILE A 170 18.17 4.49 27.49
N THR A 171 19.30 4.22 28.14
CA THR A 171 19.34 3.18 29.18
C THR A 171 19.10 3.81 30.54
N LYS A 172 17.82 3.92 30.93
CA LYS A 172 17.27 3.90 32.32
C LYS A 172 15.91 4.63 32.37
N GLN A 173 14.86 4.01 31.87
CA GLN A 173 13.53 4.04 32.50
C GLN A 173 12.54 3.19 31.70
N VAL A 174 11.65 2.51 32.42
CA VAL A 174 10.60 1.58 31.96
C VAL A 174 11.01 0.10 32.04
N VAL A 175 11.15 -0.33 33.30
CA VAL A 175 10.90 -1.70 33.76
C VAL A 175 9.50 -1.69 34.38
N GLU A 176 8.69 -2.69 34.02
CA GLU A 176 7.46 -3.19 34.65
C GLU A 176 6.26 -2.24 34.79
N THR A 177 5.13 -2.60 34.14
CA THR A 177 3.87 -2.89 34.86
C THR A 177 2.74 -3.42 33.95
N THR A 178 2.00 -4.38 34.52
CA THR A 178 0.63 -4.84 34.22
C THR A 178 0.33 -5.74 33.01
N SER A 179 -0.12 -6.94 33.37
CA SER A 179 -0.99 -7.87 32.67
C SER A 179 -2.16 -7.24 31.90
N SER A 180 -2.27 -7.55 30.62
CA SER A 180 -3.54 -7.56 29.87
C SER A 180 -3.40 -8.47 28.67
N GLU A 181 -4.28 -9.46 28.57
CA GLU A 181 -4.61 -10.12 27.31
C GLU A 181 -5.01 -9.08 26.24
N HIS A 182 -4.89 -9.48 24.97
CA HIS A 182 -5.38 -8.80 23.77
C HIS A 182 -4.62 -7.56 23.29
N LEU A 183 -3.54 -7.78 22.53
CA LEU A 183 -3.24 -7.10 21.25
C LEU A 183 -1.92 -7.64 20.69
N HIS A 184 -1.94 -8.85 20.13
CA HIS A 184 -0.85 -9.31 19.27
C HIS A 184 -1.04 -8.68 17.87
N GLY A 185 0.08 -8.16 17.34
CA GLY A 185 0.15 -7.16 16.29
C GLY A 185 0.31 -7.77 14.91
N LEU A 186 -0.70 -7.52 14.07
CA LEU A 186 -0.96 -8.17 12.80
C LEU A 186 -0.31 -7.44 11.61
N LEU A 187 0.82 -7.92 11.08
CA LEU A 187 1.32 -7.50 9.76
C LEU A 187 1.88 -8.66 8.92
N ILE A 188 1.18 -8.95 7.83
CA ILE A 188 1.68 -9.64 6.65
C ILE A 188 1.00 -8.92 5.48
N LEU A 189 1.74 -8.59 4.41
CA LEU A 189 1.27 -8.18 3.07
C LEU A 189 -0.26 -8.05 2.93
N GLN A 190 -0.78 -6.83 3.12
CA GLN A 190 -2.22 -6.54 3.32
C GLN A 190 -2.78 -5.70 2.16
N ASP A 191 -2.68 -6.13 0.93
CA ASP A 191 -2.90 -5.18 -0.19
C ASP A 191 -4.37 -5.13 -0.66
N VAL A 192 -5.26 -5.80 0.08
CA VAL A 192 -6.69 -6.00 -0.26
C VAL A 192 -7.64 -5.09 0.53
N ASP A 193 -7.15 -4.12 1.31
CA ASP A 193 -8.00 -3.21 2.10
C ASP A 193 -8.30 -1.87 1.42
N ILE A 194 -8.17 -1.83 0.09
CA ILE A 194 -8.54 -0.70 -0.76
C ILE A 194 -9.78 -1.08 -1.56
N MET A 195 -10.87 -0.32 -1.38
CA MET A 195 -12.09 -0.53 -2.14
C MET A 195 -12.06 0.28 -3.43
N TRP A 196 -12.48 -0.33 -4.53
CA TRP A 196 -12.53 0.26 -5.86
C TRP A 196 -13.96 0.69 -6.18
N PHE A 197 -14.13 1.95 -6.59
CA PHE A 197 -15.42 2.58 -6.83
C PHE A 197 -15.56 3.12 -8.25
N ARG A 198 -14.47 3.57 -8.87
CA ARG A 198 -14.44 4.01 -10.26
C ARG A 198 -13.13 3.61 -10.92
N ASN A 199 -13.15 3.43 -12.24
CA ASN A 199 -11.96 3.13 -13.01
C ASN A 199 -10.88 4.23 -12.84
N PRO A 200 -9.74 3.95 -12.18
CA PRO A 200 -8.70 4.94 -11.95
C PRO A 200 -7.83 5.21 -13.18
N LEU A 201 -7.82 4.33 -14.18
CA LEU A 201 -6.99 4.46 -15.39
C LEU A 201 -7.22 5.79 -16.11
N LEU A 202 -8.45 6.30 -16.05
CA LEU A 202 -8.87 7.57 -16.66
C LEU A 202 -8.28 8.81 -15.99
N TYR A 203 -7.68 8.66 -14.80
CA TYR A 203 -7.23 9.77 -13.97
C TYR A 203 -5.72 9.74 -13.68
N PHE A 204 -4.98 8.81 -14.30
CA PHE A 204 -3.53 8.83 -14.26
C PHE A 204 -2.95 9.88 -15.19
N TYR A 205 -1.81 10.43 -14.77
CA TYR A 205 -1.08 11.44 -15.53
C TYR A 205 -0.33 10.77 -16.69
N PRO A 206 -0.55 11.19 -17.95
CA PRO A 206 0.11 10.57 -19.09
C PRO A 206 1.65 10.65 -19.06
N ASP A 207 2.20 11.68 -18.43
CA ASP A 207 3.64 11.92 -18.30
C ASP A 207 4.26 11.34 -17.02
N GLY A 208 3.45 10.80 -16.10
CA GLY A 208 3.94 10.23 -14.84
C GLY A 208 4.52 8.83 -15.02
N ASP A 209 5.81 8.68 -14.70
CA ASP A 209 6.51 7.38 -14.64
C ASP A 209 6.13 6.61 -13.36
N PHE A 210 6.07 7.33 -12.23
CA PHE A 210 5.74 6.80 -10.91
C PHE A 210 4.64 7.67 -10.27
N GLN A 211 3.46 7.10 -10.07
CA GLN A 211 2.30 7.82 -9.53
C GLN A 211 1.83 7.16 -8.25
N ILE A 212 1.63 7.94 -7.19
CA ILE A 212 1.46 7.41 -5.83
C ILE A 212 0.41 8.19 -5.03
N SER A 213 -0.43 7.48 -4.29
CA SER A 213 -1.39 8.07 -3.34
C SER A 213 -0.71 8.71 -2.13
N CYS A 214 -1.40 9.66 -1.51
CA CYS A 214 -0.89 10.45 -0.41
C CYS A 214 -1.83 10.43 0.78
N ASP A 215 -1.28 10.57 1.98
CA ASP A 215 -2.07 10.88 3.18
C ASP A 215 -2.31 12.40 3.31
N ASN A 216 -1.49 13.24 2.66
CA ASN A 216 -1.69 14.69 2.67
C ASN A 216 -1.34 15.26 1.30
N PHE A 217 -2.37 15.56 0.51
CA PHE A 217 -2.24 16.15 -0.82
C PHE A 217 -2.32 17.68 -0.76
N LEU A 218 -1.23 18.36 -1.10
CA LEU A 218 -1.07 19.82 -1.02
C LEU A 218 -1.71 20.57 -2.20
N GLY A 219 -2.46 19.90 -3.07
CA GLY A 219 -3.17 20.48 -4.21
C GLY A 219 -2.40 20.46 -5.54
N ASP A 220 -1.08 20.24 -5.51
CA ASP A 220 -0.22 20.16 -6.70
C ASP A 220 0.37 18.74 -6.85
N PRO A 221 0.07 18.02 -7.95
CA PRO A 221 0.56 16.66 -8.18
C PRO A 221 2.07 16.58 -8.48
N THR A 222 2.77 17.68 -8.75
CA THR A 222 4.24 17.69 -8.93
C THR A 222 5.01 18.00 -7.66
N ASN A 223 4.33 18.51 -6.64
CA ASN A 223 5.00 19.01 -5.45
C ASN A 223 5.60 17.86 -4.64
N LEU A 224 6.93 17.73 -4.66
CA LEU A 224 7.65 16.69 -3.91
C LEU A 224 7.43 16.77 -2.39
N LYS A 225 6.88 17.87 -1.85
CA LYS A 225 6.49 17.98 -0.44
C LYS A 225 5.22 17.22 -0.07
N ASN A 226 4.44 16.72 -1.04
CA ASN A 226 3.36 15.78 -0.77
C ASN A 226 3.89 14.56 0.01
N TRP A 227 3.07 14.00 0.90
CA TRP A 227 3.44 12.85 1.73
C TRP A 227 2.83 11.55 1.17
N PRO A 228 3.55 10.84 0.28
CA PRO A 228 3.09 9.57 -0.25
C PRO A 228 2.91 8.54 0.87
N ASN A 229 1.82 7.79 0.79
CA ASN A 229 1.49 6.71 1.73
C ASN A 229 1.79 5.32 1.15
N ASN A 230 2.29 5.25 -0.08
CA ASN A 230 2.60 4.01 -0.80
C ASN A 230 1.44 3.00 -0.86
N GLY A 231 0.21 3.43 -0.56
CA GLY A 231 -0.98 2.59 -0.48
C GLY A 231 -1.58 2.27 -1.84
N PHE A 232 -1.38 3.14 -2.84
CA PHE A 232 -1.85 2.91 -4.19
C PHE A 232 -0.88 3.54 -5.17
N ASN A 233 -0.36 2.75 -6.09
CA ASN A 233 0.65 3.16 -7.06
C ASN A 233 0.23 2.80 -8.48
N TYR A 234 0.54 3.65 -9.44
CA TYR A 234 0.60 3.28 -10.86
C TYR A 234 1.99 3.62 -11.39
N VAL A 235 2.67 2.64 -11.98
CA VAL A 235 4.06 2.76 -12.43
C VAL A 235 4.18 2.22 -13.83
N LYS A 236 4.76 3.03 -14.71
CA LYS A 236 5.03 2.63 -16.10
C LYS A 236 6.36 1.91 -16.18
N SER A 237 6.45 0.80 -16.90
CA SER A 237 7.73 0.16 -17.18
C SER A 237 8.51 0.98 -18.20
N ASN A 238 9.65 1.52 -17.75
CA ASN A 238 10.65 2.15 -18.60
C ASN A 238 11.98 2.23 -17.83
N ASN A 239 13.06 2.63 -18.51
CA ASN A 239 14.37 2.72 -17.88
C ASN A 239 14.41 3.63 -16.65
N ARG A 240 13.62 4.71 -16.61
CA ARG A 240 13.62 5.66 -15.47
C ARG A 240 12.98 5.04 -14.25
N SER A 241 11.84 4.38 -14.39
CA SER A 241 11.16 3.72 -13.27
C SER A 241 11.94 2.50 -12.77
N ILE A 242 12.56 1.72 -13.66
CA ILE A 242 13.42 0.59 -13.28
C ILE A 242 14.63 1.08 -12.46
N GLU A 243 15.36 2.09 -12.94
CA GLU A 243 16.50 2.64 -12.21
C GLU A 243 16.08 3.33 -10.90
N PHE A 244 14.90 3.98 -10.88
CA PHE A 244 14.32 4.52 -9.66
C PHE A 244 14.06 3.42 -8.61
N TYR A 245 13.44 2.31 -8.99
CA TYR A 245 13.17 1.19 -8.08
C TYR A 245 14.46 0.52 -7.60
N LYS A 246 15.49 0.38 -8.45
CA LYS A 246 16.83 -0.09 -8.06
C LYS A 246 17.45 0.84 -7.01
N TYR A 247 17.41 2.15 -7.24
CA TYR A 247 17.94 3.13 -6.29
C TYR A 247 17.18 3.11 -4.97
N TRP A 248 15.86 3.01 -5.02
CA TRP A 248 15.03 2.96 -3.83
C TRP A 248 15.34 1.71 -3.01
N TYR A 249 15.36 0.53 -3.63
CA TYR A 249 15.71 -0.73 -2.98
C TYR A 249 17.13 -0.72 -2.38
N THR A 250 18.15 -0.30 -3.14
CA THR A 250 19.54 -0.27 -2.66
C THR A 250 19.76 0.77 -1.56
N SER A 251 18.89 1.79 -1.44
CA SER A 251 18.95 2.79 -0.37
C SER A 251 18.74 2.21 1.03
N ARG A 252 18.18 1.00 1.18
CA ARG A 252 18.07 0.33 2.49
C ARG A 252 19.42 0.17 3.21
N ALA A 253 20.52 0.08 2.46
CA ALA A 253 21.86 0.02 3.02
C ALA A 253 22.29 1.36 3.68
N ARG A 254 21.79 2.49 3.17
CA ARG A 254 22.00 3.83 3.77
C ARG A 254 21.07 4.10 4.94
N PHE A 255 19.93 3.39 5.01
CA PHE A 255 18.87 3.59 5.99
C PHE A 255 18.47 2.26 6.66
N PRO A 256 19.39 1.60 7.39
CA PRO A 256 19.09 0.32 8.04
C PRO A 256 17.97 0.49 9.08
N GLY A 257 17.04 -0.47 9.14
CA GLY A 257 15.91 -0.42 10.08
C GLY A 257 14.81 0.59 9.73
N VAL A 258 14.89 1.25 8.56
CA VAL A 258 13.89 2.24 8.13
C VAL A 258 12.95 1.62 7.10
N HIS A 259 11.64 1.82 7.31
CA HIS A 259 10.59 1.43 6.37
C HIS A 259 10.76 2.14 5.01
N GLU A 260 10.59 1.42 3.91
CA GLU A 260 10.82 1.88 2.54
C GLU A 260 10.00 3.13 2.16
N GLN A 261 8.80 3.33 2.70
CA GLN A 261 8.04 4.56 2.49
C GLN A 261 8.69 5.78 3.13
N ASN A 262 9.29 5.62 4.32
CA ASN A 262 10.04 6.71 4.94
C ASN A 262 11.30 7.00 4.13
N VAL A 263 11.95 5.95 3.63
CA VAL A 263 13.08 6.09 2.70
C VAL A 263 12.65 6.84 1.43
N LEU A 264 11.50 6.52 0.82
CA LEU A 264 10.96 7.26 -0.34
C LEU A 264 10.81 8.75 -0.05
N ASN A 265 10.28 9.09 1.13
CA ASN A 265 10.09 10.48 1.54
C ASN A 265 11.41 11.25 1.68
N ILE A 266 12.52 10.55 1.92
CA ILE A 266 13.86 11.13 1.97
C ILE A 266 14.46 11.20 0.56
N ILE A 267 14.55 10.05 -0.13
CA ILE A 267 15.32 9.93 -1.37
C ILE A 267 14.70 10.67 -2.55
N LYS A 268 13.40 10.96 -2.54
CA LYS A 268 12.75 11.73 -3.62
C LYS A 268 13.35 13.13 -3.82
N PHE A 269 14.11 13.63 -2.85
CA PHE A 269 14.84 14.90 -2.93
C PHE A 269 16.30 14.74 -3.39
N ASP A 270 16.82 13.51 -3.49
CA ASP A 270 18.21 13.23 -3.83
C ASP A 270 18.54 13.74 -5.23
N GLN A 271 19.77 14.26 -5.42
CA GLN A 271 20.25 14.68 -6.73
C GLN A 271 20.25 13.53 -7.75
N HIS A 272 20.46 12.30 -7.28
CA HIS A 272 20.42 11.12 -8.14
C HIS A 272 19.03 10.87 -8.74
N ILE A 273 17.94 11.12 -8.01
CA ILE A 273 16.58 11.04 -8.55
C ILE A 273 16.38 12.03 -9.70
N LYS A 274 16.92 13.25 -9.56
CA LYS A 274 16.87 14.25 -10.64
C LYS A 274 17.69 13.82 -11.86
N GLN A 275 18.80 13.12 -11.67
CA GLN A 275 19.63 12.57 -12.75
C GLN A 275 18.94 11.42 -13.49
N ILE A 276 18.25 10.53 -12.76
CA ILE A 276 17.40 9.48 -13.36
C ILE A 276 16.31 10.13 -14.20
N GLY A 277 15.79 11.28 -13.76
CA GLY A 277 14.75 12.02 -14.48
C GLY A 277 13.38 11.34 -14.42
N VAL A 278 13.14 10.52 -13.39
CA VAL A 278 11.83 9.88 -13.14
C VAL A 278 10.78 10.94 -12.82
N THR A 279 9.65 10.87 -13.53
CA THR A 279 8.54 11.81 -13.32
C THR A 279 7.61 11.26 -12.23
N ILE A 280 7.64 11.89 -11.06
CA ILE A 280 6.80 11.53 -9.91
C ILE A 280 5.51 12.35 -9.93
N ARG A 281 4.36 11.68 -9.81
CA ARG A 281 3.04 12.33 -9.70
C ARG A 281 2.32 11.88 -8.44
N PHE A 282 1.81 12.83 -7.68
CA PHE A 282 1.03 12.57 -6.48
C PHE A 282 -0.45 12.54 -6.81
N LEU A 283 -1.11 11.45 -6.45
CA LEU A 283 -2.53 11.23 -6.71
C LEU A 283 -3.37 11.96 -5.65
N SER A 284 -4.38 12.70 -6.11
CA SER A 284 -5.24 13.50 -5.24
C SER A 284 -6.13 12.63 -4.35
N THR A 285 -6.23 13.00 -3.06
CA THR A 285 -7.13 12.38 -2.07
C THR A 285 -8.62 12.56 -2.39
N GLU A 286 -8.97 13.46 -3.32
CA GLU A 286 -10.33 13.56 -3.87
C GLU A 286 -10.73 12.29 -4.65
N ARG A 287 -9.79 11.64 -5.33
CA ARG A 287 -10.03 10.42 -6.12
C ARG A 287 -9.45 9.17 -5.47
N PHE A 288 -8.29 9.29 -4.82
CA PHE A 288 -7.54 8.20 -4.21
C PHE A 288 -7.46 8.45 -2.70
N GLY A 289 -8.61 8.32 -2.03
CA GLY A 289 -8.76 8.66 -0.63
C GLY A 289 -8.41 7.51 0.31
N GLY A 290 -8.47 7.78 1.61
CA GLY A 290 -8.46 6.74 2.63
C GLY A 290 -9.11 7.20 3.93
N PHE A 291 -9.31 6.35 4.93
CA PHE A 291 -9.92 6.78 6.20
C PHE A 291 -9.16 7.90 6.93
N CYS A 292 -7.84 8.04 6.72
CA CYS A 292 -7.10 9.20 7.25
C CYS A 292 -7.51 10.52 6.56
N GLU A 293 -7.73 10.47 5.25
CA GLU A 293 -8.18 11.60 4.43
C GLU A 293 -9.26 11.14 3.43
N PRO A 294 -10.53 10.98 3.88
CA PRO A 294 -11.55 10.41 3.03
C PRO A 294 -11.87 11.35 1.87
N SER A 295 -12.04 10.79 0.67
CA SER A 295 -12.62 11.53 -0.45
C SER A 295 -13.97 12.09 -0.03
N ARG A 296 -14.21 13.38 -0.30
CA ARG A 296 -15.45 14.06 0.10
C ARG A 296 -16.55 13.98 -0.96
N ASP A 297 -16.22 13.54 -2.16
CA ASP A 297 -17.12 13.53 -3.31
C ASP A 297 -17.21 12.13 -3.92
N LEU A 298 -18.31 11.44 -3.64
CA LEU A 298 -18.60 10.10 -4.19
C LEU A 298 -18.79 10.12 -5.72
N ASN A 299 -19.01 11.30 -6.34
CA ASN A 299 -19.02 11.41 -7.80
C ASN A 299 -17.61 11.30 -8.39
N LYS A 300 -16.54 11.48 -7.59
CA LYS A 300 -15.15 11.53 -8.07
C LYS A 300 -14.27 10.39 -7.56
N VAL A 301 -14.57 9.86 -6.37
CA VAL A 301 -13.80 8.78 -5.74
C VAL A 301 -13.55 7.61 -6.71
N CYS A 302 -12.29 7.21 -6.84
CA CYS A 302 -11.87 6.03 -7.60
C CYS A 302 -11.55 4.89 -6.65
N THR A 303 -10.77 5.18 -5.61
CA THR A 303 -10.43 4.22 -4.57
C THR A 303 -10.54 4.85 -3.19
N MET A 304 -10.83 4.01 -2.19
CA MET A 304 -10.78 4.39 -0.79
C MET A 304 -10.04 3.33 0.01
N HIS A 305 -8.96 3.74 0.66
CA HIS A 305 -8.13 2.88 1.49
C HIS A 305 -8.62 2.85 2.94
N ALA A 306 -8.66 1.67 3.57
CA ALA A 306 -8.85 1.55 5.01
C ALA A 306 -7.57 1.84 5.84
N ASN A 307 -6.73 2.79 5.39
CA ASN A 307 -5.57 3.28 6.15
C ASN A 307 -6.01 3.89 7.50
N CYS A 308 -5.09 4.09 8.46
CA CYS A 308 -5.44 4.53 9.82
C CYS A 308 -6.44 3.62 10.58
N CYS A 309 -6.63 2.36 10.18
CA CYS A 309 -7.50 1.43 10.89
C CYS A 309 -6.74 0.22 11.46
N ILE A 310 -6.76 0.08 12.78
CA ILE A 310 -6.10 -1.02 13.50
C ILE A 310 -7.11 -2.12 13.85
N GLY A 311 -6.77 -3.36 13.48
CA GLY A 311 -7.47 -4.57 13.89
C GLY A 311 -8.49 -5.06 12.85
N LEU A 312 -8.44 -6.37 12.56
CA LEU A 312 -9.21 -7.00 11.50
C LEU A 312 -10.72 -6.75 11.61
N ARG A 313 -11.31 -6.99 12.79
CA ARG A 313 -12.76 -6.89 12.99
C ARG A 313 -13.28 -5.47 12.66
N ARG A 314 -12.61 -4.45 13.19
CA ARG A 314 -12.97 -3.04 12.94
C ARG A 314 -12.80 -2.67 11.47
N LYS A 315 -11.73 -3.14 10.85
CA LYS A 315 -11.47 -2.94 9.42
C LYS A 315 -12.57 -3.57 8.56
N ILE A 316 -12.96 -4.82 8.82
CA ILE A 316 -14.06 -5.49 8.12
C ILE A 316 -15.38 -4.74 8.29
N GLU A 317 -15.70 -4.28 9.51
CA GLU A 317 -16.92 -3.51 9.79
C GLU A 317 -17.00 -2.22 8.97
N ASP A 318 -15.93 -1.41 8.98
CA ASP A 318 -15.92 -0.15 8.22
C ASP A 318 -15.80 -0.39 6.71
N LEU A 319 -15.11 -1.45 6.24
CA LEU A 319 -15.10 -1.81 4.83
C LEU A 319 -16.51 -2.20 4.33
N ARG A 320 -17.26 -2.99 5.10
CA ARG A 320 -18.66 -3.34 4.77
C ARG A 320 -19.54 -2.10 4.73
N ALA A 321 -19.43 -1.23 5.74
CA ALA A 321 -20.19 0.02 5.78
C ALA A 321 -19.86 0.94 4.58
N MET A 322 -18.60 0.99 4.16
CA MET A 322 -18.16 1.74 2.98
C MET A 322 -18.81 1.21 1.68
N LEU A 323 -18.86 -0.11 1.51
CA LEU A 323 -19.55 -0.73 0.36
C LEU A 323 -21.07 -0.49 0.41
N ASP A 324 -21.68 -0.52 1.59
CA ASP A 324 -23.11 -0.20 1.75
C ASP A 324 -23.42 1.26 1.38
N ASP A 325 -22.57 2.19 1.79
CA ASP A 325 -22.69 3.60 1.42
C ASP A 325 -22.57 3.79 -0.09
N TRP A 326 -21.64 3.07 -0.73
CA TRP A 326 -21.52 3.06 -2.19
C TRP A 326 -22.78 2.51 -2.87
N ARG A 327 -23.30 1.37 -2.43
CA ARG A 327 -24.55 0.78 -2.96
C ARG A 327 -25.72 1.76 -2.89
N LYS A 328 -25.89 2.43 -1.74
CA LYS A 328 -26.92 3.46 -1.56
C LYS A 328 -26.71 4.61 -2.53
N PHE A 329 -25.49 5.11 -2.65
CA PHE A 329 -25.17 6.20 -3.57
C PHE A 329 -25.46 5.85 -5.04
N VAL A 330 -25.02 4.68 -5.53
CA VAL A 330 -25.25 4.28 -6.93
C VAL A 330 -26.72 3.95 -7.23
N SER A 331 -27.50 3.60 -6.22
CA SER A 331 -28.95 3.40 -6.35
C SER A 331 -29.74 4.70 -6.57
N LEU A 332 -29.13 5.86 -6.32
CA LEU A 332 -29.77 7.16 -6.53
C LEU A 332 -29.91 7.50 -8.03
N PRO A 333 -30.98 8.22 -8.43
CA PRO A 333 -31.10 8.76 -9.78
C PRO A 333 -29.89 9.64 -10.17
N PRO A 334 -29.44 9.65 -11.44
CA PRO A 334 -28.25 10.38 -11.87
C PRO A 334 -28.24 11.86 -11.50
N ASP A 335 -29.37 12.56 -11.64
CA ASP A 335 -29.49 13.98 -11.32
C ASP A 335 -29.33 14.22 -9.81
N THR A 336 -29.89 13.33 -9.00
CA THR A 336 -29.76 13.36 -7.54
C THR A 336 -28.33 13.07 -7.11
N ARG A 337 -27.60 12.17 -7.77
CA ARG A 337 -26.18 11.89 -7.45
C ARG A 337 -25.31 13.13 -7.58
N LYS A 338 -25.46 13.86 -8.69
CA LYS A 338 -24.69 15.09 -8.99
C LYS A 338 -24.97 16.21 -7.98
N SER A 339 -26.19 16.31 -7.47
CA SER A 339 -26.58 17.33 -6.49
C SER A 339 -26.52 16.86 -5.02
N SER A 340 -26.31 15.56 -4.78
CA SER A 340 -26.38 14.98 -3.43
C SER A 340 -25.18 15.39 -2.59
N ARG A 341 -25.44 15.74 -1.33
CA ARG A 341 -24.40 15.85 -0.30
C ARG A 341 -24.15 14.49 0.37
N PHE A 342 -24.14 13.42 -0.42
CA PHE A 342 -23.92 12.08 0.14
C PHE A 342 -22.52 12.03 0.75
N SER A 343 -22.40 11.51 1.96
CA SER A 343 -21.14 11.42 2.69
C SER A 343 -20.93 10.00 3.21
N TRP A 344 -19.67 9.59 3.29
CA TRP A 344 -19.31 8.34 3.92
C TRP A 344 -19.78 8.30 5.39
N SER A 345 -20.30 7.16 5.82
CA SER A 345 -20.59 6.86 7.22
C SER A 345 -19.38 6.33 8.00
N VAL A 346 -18.24 6.23 7.30
CA VAL A 346 -16.95 5.70 7.76
C VAL A 346 -15.87 6.79 7.70
N PRO A 347 -14.79 6.66 8.48
CA PRO A 347 -14.55 5.63 9.51
C PRO A 347 -15.48 5.77 10.74
N ARG A 348 -16.01 4.65 11.24
CA ARG A 348 -16.85 4.56 12.44
C ARG A 348 -16.17 3.70 13.49
N SER A 349 -15.99 2.41 13.21
CA SER A 349 -15.27 1.48 14.09
C SER A 349 -13.78 1.80 14.14
N CYS A 350 -13.22 2.34 13.06
CA CYS A 350 -11.82 2.80 13.01
C CYS A 350 -11.61 4.19 13.66
N ARG A 351 -12.67 4.92 14.02
CA ARG A 351 -12.61 6.34 14.47
C ARG A 351 -11.78 6.57 15.74
N TYR A 352 -11.80 5.63 16.69
CA TYR A 352 -11.07 5.74 17.96
C TYR A 352 -9.54 5.57 17.82
N ASN A 353 -9.06 5.11 16.67
CA ASN A 353 -7.64 4.96 16.37
C ASN A 353 -7.14 5.98 15.34
N ILE A 354 -7.99 6.93 14.92
CA ILE A 354 -7.56 8.10 14.16
C ILE A 354 -6.82 9.00 15.14
N ASN A 355 -5.49 8.97 15.08
CA ASN A 355 -4.64 9.72 16.00
C ASN A 355 -5.06 11.22 16.06
N PRO A 356 -5.27 11.80 17.26
CA PRO A 356 -5.61 13.21 17.43
C PRO A 356 -4.61 14.21 16.79
N TYR A 357 -3.40 13.79 16.41
CA TYR A 357 -2.45 14.64 15.68
C TYR A 357 -2.85 14.95 14.23
N TYR A 358 -3.74 14.18 13.59
CA TYR A 358 -4.23 14.49 12.24
C TYR A 358 -5.15 15.71 12.19
N ASN A 359 -5.78 16.05 13.32
CA ASN A 359 -6.62 17.24 13.44
C ASN A 359 -5.82 18.53 13.68
N ARG A 360 -4.53 18.45 14.04
CA ARG A 360 -3.70 19.64 14.33
C ARG A 360 -2.94 20.20 13.12
N SER A 361 -2.87 19.49 11.99
CA SER A 361 -2.27 20.02 10.75
C SER A 361 -3.25 20.87 9.92
N LYS A 362 -4.46 21.12 10.43
CA LYS A 362 -5.51 21.93 9.78
C LYS A 362 -5.76 23.28 10.48
N SER A 363 -4.93 23.67 11.44
CA SER A 363 -4.98 24.99 12.10
C SER A 363 -3.88 25.90 11.61
#